data_AF-A0A0F8YSC9-F1
#
_entry.id   AF-A0A0F8YSC9-F1
#
_cell.length_a   1.000
_cell.length_b   1.000
_cell.length_c   1.000
_cell.angle_alpha   90.00
_cell.angle_beta   90.00
_cell.angle_gamma   90.00
#
_symmetry.space_group_name_H-M   'P 1'
#
loop_
_entity.id
_entity.type
_entity.pdbx_description
1 polymer ?
#
loop_
_entity_poly.entity_id
_entity_poly.type
_entity_poly.pdbx_seq_one_letter_code
_entity_poly.pdbx_strand_id
1 'polypeptide(L)' 'SVNANVFYELGYAHATGKPTILLADPSEVEQLPFDVSGRRCIFYDDSIGGKPKVDTELRRHLESLP' A
#
# COMPACT_ATOMS: atom_id res chain seq x y z
N SER A 1 10.80 6.37 -8.70
CA SER A 1 11.71 5.22 -8.93
C SER A 1 11.42 4.18 -7.89
N VAL A 2 10.82 3.08 -8.31
CA VAL A 2 10.38 2.01 -7.42
C VAL A 2 11.57 1.29 -6.78
N ASN A 3 11.44 0.89 -5.51
CA ASN A 3 12.50 0.23 -4.74
C ASN A 3 12.43 -1.29 -4.89
N ALA A 4 13.47 -1.90 -5.47
CA ALA A 4 13.55 -3.35 -5.69
C ALA A 4 13.42 -4.17 -4.39
N ASN A 5 13.91 -3.65 -3.26
CA ASN A 5 13.81 -4.34 -1.97
C ASN A 5 12.35 -4.46 -1.51
N VAL A 6 11.52 -3.45 -1.78
CA VAL A 6 10.09 -3.47 -1.43
C VAL A 6 9.37 -4.58 -2.17
N PHE A 7 9.67 -4.80 -3.45
CA PHE A 7 9.07 -5.91 -4.20
C PHE A 7 9.56 -7.28 -3.73
N TYR A 8 10.84 -7.40 -3.34
CA TYR A 8 11.38 -8.62 -2.79
C TYR A 8 10.66 -9.00 -1.47
N GLU A 9 10.53 -8.05 -0.55
CA GLU A 9 9.83 -8.24 0.72
C GLU A 9 8.34 -8.53 0.50
N LEU A 10 7.69 -7.83 -0.44
CA LEU A 10 6.29 -8.07 -0.79
C LEU A 10 6.08 -9.48 -1.35
N GLY A 11 6.97 -9.93 -2.25
CA GLY A 11 6.94 -11.29 -2.79
C GLY A 11 7.11 -12.35 -1.71
N TYR A 12 8.01 -12.12 -0.75
CA TYR A 12 8.21 -13.01 0.40
C TYR A 12 7.00 -13.03 1.34
N ALA A 13 6.41 -11.88 1.65
CA ALA A 13 5.20 -11.77 2.47
C ALA A 13 4.01 -12.51 1.81
N HIS A 14 3.83 -12.34 0.49
CA HIS A 14 2.83 -13.08 -0.27
C HIS A 14 3.06 -14.58 -0.24
N ALA A 15 4.30 -15.04 -0.46
CA ALA A 15 4.65 -16.46 -0.45
C ALA A 15 4.44 -17.12 0.93
N THR A 16 4.61 -16.35 2.01
CA THR A 16 4.41 -16.81 3.39
C THR A 16 2.99 -16.62 3.91
N GLY A 17 2.09 -16.06 3.09
CA GLY A 17 0.70 -15.77 3.49
C GLY A 17 0.57 -14.67 4.54
N LYS A 18 1.61 -13.84 4.72
CA LYS A 18 1.57 -12.72 5.66
C LYS A 18 0.64 -11.62 5.10
N PRO A 19 -0.39 -11.18 5.84
CA PRO A 19 -1.21 -10.05 5.43
C PRO A 19 -0.37 -8.77 5.27
N THR A 20 -0.58 -8.05 4.18
CA THR A 20 0.12 -6.80 3.87
C THR A 20 -0.86 -5.69 3.54
N ILE A 21 -0.64 -4.51 4.12
CA ILE A 21 -1.32 -3.26 3.74
C ILE A 21 -0.26 -2.37 3.12
N LEU A 22 -0.44 -2.00 1.85
CA LEU A 22 0.54 -1.22 1.11
C LEU A 22 0.23 0.26 1.22
N LEU A 23 1.27 1.09 1.33
CA LEU A 23 1.17 2.54 1.24
C LEU A 23 2.03 3.00 0.07
N ALA A 24 1.50 3.95 -0.71
CA ALA A 24 2.21 4.49 -1.86
C ALA A 24 1.91 5.98 -2.04
N ASP A 25 2.87 6.68 -2.65
CA ASP A 25 2.66 8.04 -3.13
C ASP A 25 1.77 7.99 -4.39
N PRO A 26 0.70 8.81 -4.49
CA PRO A 26 -0.14 8.89 -5.68
C PRO A 26 0.64 9.15 -6.97
N SER A 27 1.76 9.88 -6.90
CA SER A 27 2.62 10.19 -8.06
C SER A 27 3.37 8.97 -8.62
N GLU A 28 3.50 7.91 -7.83
CA GLU A 28 4.19 6.68 -8.25
C GLU A 28 3.22 5.63 -8.79
N VAL A 29 1.91 5.89 -8.85
CA VAL A 29 0.88 4.90 -9.25
C VAL A 29 1.11 4.35 -10.67
N GLU A 30 1.58 5.20 -11.59
CA GLU A 30 1.87 4.80 -12.98
C GLU A 30 3.10 3.89 -13.09
N GLN A 31 3.98 3.92 -12.08
CA GLN A 31 5.17 3.07 -12.02
C GLN A 31 4.90 1.74 -11.30
N LEU A 32 3.76 1.61 -10.61
CA LEU A 32 3.39 0.40 -9.89
C LEU A 32 2.82 -0.65 -10.87
N PRO A 33 3.29 -1.91 -10.81
CA PRO A 33 2.73 -2.99 -11.62
C PRO A 33 1.27 -3.25 -11.23
N PHE A 34 0.47 -3.81 -12.16
CA PHE A 34 -0.99 -3.93 -12.02
C PHE A 34 -1.44 -4.71 -10.77
N ASP A 35 -0.62 -5.64 -10.31
CA ASP A 35 -0.83 -6.46 -9.12
C ASP A 35 -0.57 -5.68 -7.82
N VAL A 36 0.16 -4.57 -7.87
CA VAL A 36 0.43 -3.69 -6.73
C VAL A 36 -0.42 -2.42 -6.77
N SER A 37 -0.65 -1.85 -7.95
CA SER A 37 -1.33 -0.56 -8.13
C SER A 37 -2.85 -0.60 -7.92
N GLY A 38 -3.51 -1.72 -8.20
CA GLY A 38 -4.97 -1.82 -8.11
C GLY A 38 -5.48 -2.06 -6.68
N ARG A 39 -6.36 -1.20 -6.15
CA ARG A 39 -7.19 -1.33 -4.90
C ARG A 39 -6.51 -1.83 -3.61
N ARG A 40 -5.23 -2.18 -3.62
CA ARG A 40 -4.47 -2.80 -2.51
C ARG A 40 -3.46 -1.84 -1.87
N CYS A 41 -3.37 -0.61 -2.37
CA CYS A 41 -2.54 0.46 -1.80
C CYS A 41 -3.42 1.57 -1.21
N ILE A 42 -3.07 2.00 -0.01
CA ILE A 42 -3.53 3.26 0.58
C ILE A 42 -2.61 4.36 0.02
N PHE A 43 -3.18 5.26 -0.77
CA PHE A 43 -2.44 6.42 -1.25
C PHE A 43 -2.43 7.52 -0.20
N TYR A 44 -1.25 7.84 0.31
CA TYR A 44 -1.08 8.88 1.30
C TYR A 44 -0.97 10.28 0.66
N ASP A 45 -1.22 11.29 1.47
CA ASP A 45 -0.93 12.69 1.16
C ASP A 45 0.07 13.17 2.21
N ASP A 46 1.24 13.63 1.76
CA ASP A 46 2.35 14.07 2.63
C ASP A 46 2.17 15.52 3.14
N SER A 47 0.96 16.08 2.99
CA SER A 47 0.57 17.34 3.60
C SER A 47 0.19 17.17 5.08
N ILE A 48 0.19 18.29 5.82
CA ILE A 48 -0.31 18.35 7.21
C ILE A 48 -1.75 17.81 7.32
N GLY A 49 -2.56 17.99 6.27
CA GLY A 49 -3.95 17.55 6.21
C GLY A 49 -4.16 16.11 5.74
N GLY A 50 -3.11 15.39 5.36
CA GLY A 50 -3.22 14.06 4.74
C GLY A 50 -3.51 12.91 5.71
N LYS A 51 -3.13 13.07 6.99
CA LYS A 51 -3.26 12.03 8.02
C LYS A 51 -4.68 11.43 8.17
N PRO A 52 -5.77 12.21 8.24
CA PRO A 52 -7.12 11.67 8.47
C PRO A 52 -7.56 10.68 7.38
N LYS A 53 -7.12 10.89 6.14
CA LYS A 53 -7.45 10.02 5.01
C LYS A 53 -6.75 8.66 5.15
N VAL A 54 -5.46 8.66 5.46
CA VAL A 54 -4.68 7.42 5.69
C VAL A 54 -5.25 6.64 6.88
N ASP A 55 -5.57 7.32 7.99
CA ASP A 55 -6.16 6.69 9.18
C ASP A 55 -7.50 6.01 8.85
N THR A 56 -8.36 6.67 8.05
CA THR A 56 -9.67 6.14 7.66
C THR A 56 -9.53 4.88 6.81
N GLU A 57 -8.68 4.92 5.78
CA GLU A 57 -8.48 3.80 4.87
C GLU A 57 -7.76 2.63 5.54
N LEU A 58 -6.82 2.91 6.46
CA LEU A 58 -6.15 1.88 7.25
C LEU A 58 -7.14 1.13 8.15
N ARG A 59 -8.04 1.86 8.84
CA ARG A 59 -9.09 1.24 9.67
C ARG A 59 -9.99 0.33 8.85
N ARG A 60 -10.45 0.78 7.67
CA ARG A 60 -11.27 -0.04 6.76
C ARG A 60 -10.56 -1.33 6.35
N HIS A 61 -9.26 -1.25 6.02
CA HIS A 61 -8.48 -2.44 5.68
C HIS A 61 -8.39 -3.40 6.86
N LEU A 62 -8.08 -2.91 8.06
CA LEU A 62 -7.98 -3.73 9.27
C LEU A 62 -9.32 -4.41 9.63
N GLU A 63 -10.44 -3.69 9.48
CA GLU A 63 -11.79 -4.21 9.73
C GLU A 63 -12.23 -5.26 8.68
N SER A 64 -11.61 -5.25 7.49
CA SER A 64 -11.89 -6.21 6.41
C SER A 64 -11.05 -7.50 6.49
N LEU A 65 -10.06 -7.55 7.40
CA LEU A 65 -9.27 -8.76 7.62
C LEU A 65 -10.13 -9.82 8.35
N PRO A 66 -10.07 -11.09 7.93
CA PRO A 66 -10.82 -12.19 8.56
C PRO A 66 -10.33 -12.53 9.97
#